data_AF-A0A535NYT7-F1
#
_entry.id   AF-A0A535NYT7-F1
#
_cell.length_a   1.000
_cell.length_b   1.000
_cell.length_c   1.000
_cell.angle_alpha   90.00
_cell.angle_beta   90.00
_cell.angle_gamma   90.00
#
_symmetry.space_group_name_H-M   'P 1'
#
loop_
_entity.id
_entity.type
_entity.pdbx_description
1 polymer ?
#
loop_
_entity_poly.entity_id
_entity_poly.type
_entity_poly.pdbx_seq_one_letter_code
_entity_poly.pdbx_strand_id
1 'polypeptide(L)'
;MRHVIRRILFYICAVWVAITLDFFIPRLAPGDPVAAIVGKMSLKGYVSPEMKQTLAATFGLDTHDPLWVQYFKYLGNLFHGNLGNSIQYFPTPVAQIIGQDIWWSIMLGGVAVILGFIIGCFLGIIVAWKRGSAVDAVLSPAMNFLSAIPYF
;
A
#
# COMPACT_ATOMS: atom_id res chain seq x y z
N MET A 1 -20.98 16.36 15.97
CA MET A 1 -21.00 14.87 15.93
C MET A 1 -21.31 14.29 14.54
N ARG A 2 -22.35 14.75 13.83
CA ARG A 2 -22.71 14.26 12.47
C ARG A 2 -21.57 14.26 11.45
N HIS A 3 -20.70 15.27 11.45
CA HIS A 3 -19.53 15.32 10.56
C HIS A 3 -18.47 14.25 10.85
N VAL A 4 -18.21 13.96 12.12
CA VAL A 4 -17.22 12.95 12.53
C VAL A 4 -17.72 11.56 12.14
N ILE A 5 -18.99 11.25 12.42
CA ILE A 5 -19.62 9.98 12.04
C ILE A 5 -19.57 9.78 10.53
N ARG A 6 -19.91 10.82 9.74
CA ARG A 6 -19.86 10.75 8.27
C ARG A 6 -18.44 10.45 7.76
N ARG A 7 -17.41 11.03 8.38
CA ARG A 7 -16.01 10.75 8.02
C ARG A 7 -15.59 9.34 8.39
N ILE A 8 -15.92 8.88 9.58
CA ILE A 8 -15.58 7.51 10.02
C ILE A 8 -16.23 6.48 9.10
N LEU A 9 -17.52 6.64 8.78
CA LEU A 9 -18.21 5.75 7.84
C LEU A 9 -17.57 5.77 6.46
N PHE A 10 -17.18 6.95 5.96
CA PHE A 10 -16.47 7.06 4.69
C PHE A 10 -15.16 6.26 4.70
N TYR A 11 -14.34 6.40 5.75
CA TYR A 11 -13.07 5.67 5.85
C TYR A 11 -13.28 4.16 6.01
N ILE A 12 -14.29 3.73 6.78
CA ILE A 12 -14.64 2.29 6.89
C ILE A 12 -15.02 1.74 5.51
N CYS A 13 -15.88 2.44 4.77
CA CYS A 13 -16.23 2.03 3.41
C CYS A 13 -15.02 2.00 2.48
N ALA A 14 -14.14 3.01 2.55
CA ALA A 14 -12.93 3.06 1.74
C ALA A 14 -11.98 1.89 2.02
N VAL A 15 -11.73 1.59 3.31
CA VAL A 15 -10.90 0.45 3.72
C VAL A 15 -11.54 -0.86 3.29
N TRP A 16 -12.84 -1.03 3.48
CA TRP A 16 -13.55 -2.24 3.06
C TRP A 16 -13.48 -2.47 1.54
N VAL A 17 -13.65 -1.40 0.75
CA VAL A 17 -13.49 -1.46 -0.71
C VAL A 17 -12.05 -1.82 -1.07
N ALA A 18 -11.05 -1.19 -0.45
CA ALA A 18 -9.63 -1.49 -0.71
C ALA A 18 -9.28 -2.95 -0.42
N ILE A 19 -9.65 -3.48 0.74
CA ILE A 19 -9.45 -4.88 1.12
C ILE A 19 -10.14 -5.84 0.14
N THR A 20 -11.35 -5.47 -0.32
CA THR A 20 -12.09 -6.26 -1.30
C THR A 20 -11.39 -6.28 -2.65
N LEU A 21 -10.88 -5.14 -3.11
CA LEU A 21 -10.07 -5.06 -4.32
C LEU A 21 -8.78 -5.86 -4.19
N ASP A 22 -8.08 -5.79 -3.05
CA ASP A 22 -6.87 -6.57 -2.78
C ASP A 22 -7.13 -8.08 -2.82
N PHE A 23 -8.33 -8.53 -2.44
CA PHE A 23 -8.73 -9.92 -2.57
C PHE A 23 -8.98 -10.33 -4.03
N PHE A 24 -9.68 -9.50 -4.81
CA PHE A 24 -10.11 -9.86 -6.16
C PHE A 24 -9.06 -9.61 -7.25
N ILE A 25 -8.32 -8.50 -7.20
CA ILE A 25 -7.37 -8.12 -8.26
C ILE A 25 -6.35 -9.23 -8.53
N PRO A 26 -5.65 -9.82 -7.52
CA PRO A 26 -4.69 -10.89 -7.78
C PRO A 26 -5.33 -12.17 -8.34
N ARG A 27 -6.60 -12.44 -8.02
CA ARG A 27 -7.34 -13.61 -8.51
C ARG A 27 -7.87 -13.44 -9.94
N LEU A 28 -8.05 -12.20 -10.37
CA LEU A 28 -8.42 -11.85 -11.75
C LEU A 28 -7.20 -11.68 -12.65
N ALA A 29 -6.02 -11.44 -12.06
CA ALA A 29 -4.79 -11.30 -12.80
C ALA A 29 -4.43 -12.62 -13.52
N PRO A 30 -3.99 -12.56 -14.79
CA PRO A 30 -3.56 -13.74 -15.50
C PRO A 30 -2.25 -14.29 -14.90
N GLY A 31 -2.22 -15.59 -14.60
CA GLY A 31 -1.04 -16.29 -14.10
C GLY A 31 -1.35 -17.17 -12.90
N ASP A 32 -0.57 -18.23 -12.70
CA ASP A 32 -0.64 -19.07 -11.50
C ASP A 32 0.45 -18.64 -10.50
N PRO A 33 0.08 -18.04 -9.34
CA PRO A 33 1.03 -17.65 -8.30
C PRO A 33 1.85 -18.82 -7.78
N VAL A 34 1.23 -20.01 -7.72
CA VAL A 34 1.88 -21.24 -7.26
C VAL A 34 2.94 -21.64 -8.27
N ALA A 35 2.62 -21.65 -9.57
CA ALA A 35 3.60 -21.89 -10.63
C ALA A 35 4.77 -20.90 -10.57
N ALA A 36 4.53 -19.61 -10.28
CA ALA A 36 5.60 -18.62 -10.15
C ALA A 36 6.55 -18.91 -8.98
N ILE A 37 6.02 -19.28 -7.81
CA ILE A 37 6.83 -19.64 -6.64
C ILE A 37 7.56 -20.95 -6.89
N VAL A 38 6.86 -21.97 -7.40
CA VAL A 38 7.43 -23.27 -7.76
C VAL A 38 8.56 -23.10 -8.78
N GLY A 39 8.40 -22.26 -9.79
CA GLY A 39 9.46 -21.95 -10.76
C GLY A 39 10.71 -21.39 -10.09
N LYS A 40 10.56 -20.43 -9.16
CA LYS A 40 11.68 -19.88 -8.38
C LYS A 40 12.31 -20.92 -7.45
N MET A 41 11.52 -21.77 -6.80
CA MET A 41 12.03 -22.84 -5.94
C MET A 41 12.73 -23.95 -6.72
N SER A 42 12.25 -24.26 -7.92
CA SER A 42 12.82 -25.29 -8.79
C SER A 42 14.27 -24.98 -9.18
N LEU A 43 14.66 -23.69 -9.20
CA LEU A 43 16.03 -23.24 -9.40
C LEU A 43 16.96 -23.63 -8.25
N LYS A 44 16.42 -23.87 -7.05
CA LYS A 44 17.16 -24.21 -5.83
C LYS A 44 17.06 -25.69 -5.45
N GLY A 45 16.22 -26.48 -6.14
CA GLY A 45 16.04 -27.90 -5.88
C GLY A 45 14.73 -28.44 -6.44
N TYR A 46 14.51 -29.75 -6.33
CA TYR A 46 13.26 -30.38 -6.79
C TYR A 46 12.07 -29.98 -5.90
N VAL A 47 10.95 -29.63 -6.53
CA VAL A 47 9.67 -29.34 -5.85
C VAL A 47 8.69 -30.47 -6.12
N SER A 48 8.34 -31.23 -5.08
CA SER A 48 7.40 -32.35 -5.22
C SER A 48 5.98 -31.87 -5.57
N PRO A 49 5.16 -32.70 -6.24
CA PRO A 49 3.76 -32.40 -6.50
C PRO A 49 2.96 -32.12 -5.22
N GLU A 50 3.23 -32.81 -4.11
CA GLU A 50 2.54 -32.55 -2.84
C GLU A 50 2.87 -31.15 -2.29
N MET A 51 4.11 -30.70 -2.47
CA MET A 51 4.53 -29.36 -2.08
C MET A 51 3.81 -28.28 -2.88
N LYS A 52 3.56 -28.52 -4.18
CA LYS A 52 2.76 -27.60 -5.02
C LYS A 52 1.33 -27.49 -4.52
N GLN A 53 0.68 -28.61 -4.22
CA GLN A 53 -0.70 -28.61 -3.67
C GLN A 53 -0.77 -27.93 -2.30
N THR A 54 0.20 -28.21 -1.43
CA THR A 54 0.28 -27.56 -0.11
C THR A 54 0.44 -26.04 -0.23
N LEU A 55 1.25 -25.60 -1.20
CA LEU A 55 1.44 -24.18 -1.48
C LEU A 55 0.17 -23.53 -2.02
N ALA A 56 -0.54 -24.20 -2.94
CA ALA A 56 -1.82 -23.74 -3.46
C ALA A 56 -2.90 -23.61 -2.37
N ALA A 57 -2.94 -24.57 -1.44
CA ALA A 57 -3.81 -24.52 -0.26
C ALA A 57 -3.45 -23.36 0.68
N THR A 58 -2.15 -23.10 0.88
CA THR A 58 -1.66 -22.01 1.75
C THR A 58 -2.08 -20.62 1.25
N PHE A 59 -2.17 -20.43 -0.07
CA PHE A 59 -2.65 -19.18 -0.68
C PHE A 59 -4.16 -19.14 -0.93
N GLY A 60 -4.88 -20.21 -0.56
CA GLY A 60 -6.33 -20.32 -0.80
C GLY A 60 -6.72 -20.38 -2.28
N LEU A 61 -5.78 -20.76 -3.16
CA LEU A 61 -5.98 -20.82 -4.60
C LEU A 61 -6.59 -22.17 -5.04
N ASP A 62 -6.35 -23.22 -4.27
CA ASP A 62 -6.87 -24.57 -4.52
C ASP A 62 -7.80 -25.03 -3.37
N THR A 63 -8.73 -24.16 -3.01
CA THR A 63 -9.81 -24.54 -2.10
C THR A 63 -11.06 -24.82 -2.93
N HIS A 64 -11.65 -26.00 -2.79
CA HIS A 64 -12.99 -26.31 -3.30
C HIS A 64 -14.10 -25.44 -2.65
N ASP A 65 -13.72 -24.47 -1.82
CA ASP A 65 -14.59 -23.55 -1.14
C ASP A 65 -15.12 -22.47 -2.10
N PRO A 66 -16.41 -22.09 -1.98
CA PRO A 66 -16.94 -20.95 -2.70
C PRO A 66 -16.20 -19.64 -2.39
N LEU A 67 -16.15 -18.72 -3.37
CA LEU A 67 -15.41 -17.45 -3.27
C LEU A 67 -15.78 -16.61 -2.03
N TRP A 68 -17.04 -16.61 -1.61
CA TRP A 68 -17.46 -15.88 -0.41
C TRP A 68 -16.83 -16.46 0.86
N VAL A 69 -16.68 -17.79 0.95
CA VAL A 69 -16.02 -18.46 2.08
C VAL A 69 -14.54 -18.06 2.13
N GLN A 70 -13.86 -18.07 0.97
CA GLN A 70 -12.47 -17.62 0.86
C GLN A 70 -12.31 -16.16 1.30
N TYR A 71 -13.24 -15.28 0.89
CA TYR A 71 -13.25 -13.88 1.28
C TYR A 71 -13.42 -13.68 2.79
N PHE A 72 -14.38 -14.36 3.42
CA PHE A 72 -14.57 -14.26 4.87
C PHE A 72 -13.41 -14.88 5.67
N LYS A 73 -12.79 -15.96 5.18
CA LYS A 73 -11.55 -16.51 5.75
C LYS A 73 -10.40 -15.50 5.65
N TYR A 74 -10.25 -14.86 4.49
CA TYR A 74 -9.25 -13.80 4.27
C TYR A 74 -9.45 -12.61 5.22
N LEU A 75 -10.68 -12.12 5.34
CA LEU A 75 -11.02 -11.07 6.31
C LEU A 75 -10.71 -11.52 7.74
N GLY A 76 -11.10 -12.74 8.12
CA GLY A 76 -10.81 -13.31 9.43
C GLY A 76 -9.31 -13.30 9.74
N ASN A 77 -8.48 -13.76 8.80
CA ASN A 77 -7.03 -13.73 8.95
C ASN A 77 -6.49 -12.30 9.10
N LEU A 78 -6.97 -11.36 8.27
CA LEU A 78 -6.58 -9.95 8.32
C LEU A 78 -6.89 -9.31 9.68
N PHE A 79 -8.09 -9.55 10.23
CA PHE A 79 -8.47 -9.04 11.55
C PHE A 79 -7.66 -9.62 12.71
N HIS A 80 -7.10 -10.82 12.55
CA HIS A 80 -6.18 -11.42 13.53
C HIS A 80 -4.71 -11.03 13.29
N GLY A 81 -4.44 -10.12 12.34
CA GLY A 81 -3.08 -9.70 11.99
C GLY A 81 -2.30 -10.72 11.16
N ASN A 82 -2.96 -11.78 10.67
CA ASN A 82 -2.34 -12.76 9.79
C ASN A 82 -2.45 -12.28 8.33
N LEU A 83 -1.39 -11.64 7.85
CA LEU A 83 -1.27 -11.17 6.47
C LEU A 83 -0.78 -12.26 5.49
N GLY A 84 -0.45 -13.46 6.00
CA GLY A 84 0.14 -14.53 5.20
C GLY A 84 1.59 -14.27 4.77
N ASN A 85 2.04 -15.04 3.78
CA ASN A 85 3.40 -14.99 3.24
C ASN A 85 3.43 -14.23 1.91
N SER A 86 4.56 -13.61 1.61
CA SER A 86 4.78 -12.94 0.32
C SER A 86 4.92 -13.97 -0.79
N ILE A 87 4.20 -13.76 -1.90
CA ILE A 87 4.39 -14.52 -3.15
C ILE A 87 5.75 -14.17 -3.77
N GLN A 88 6.15 -12.89 -3.69
CA GLN A 88 7.40 -12.40 -4.29
C GLN A 88 8.64 -12.84 -3.51
N TYR A 89 8.58 -12.76 -2.18
CA TYR A 89 9.68 -13.02 -1.24
C TYR A 89 9.45 -14.28 -0.40
N PHE A 90 8.74 -15.27 -0.95
CA PHE A 90 8.42 -16.51 -0.25
C PHE A 90 9.70 -17.19 0.31
N PRO A 91 9.71 -17.69 1.57
CA PRO A 91 8.58 -17.87 2.51
C PRO A 91 8.40 -16.72 3.51
N THR A 92 8.85 -15.50 3.22
CA THR A 92 8.83 -14.39 4.21
C THR A 92 7.40 -13.92 4.53
N PRO A 93 7.00 -13.79 5.81
CA PRO A 93 5.73 -13.20 6.22
C PRO A 93 5.57 -11.76 5.76
N VAL A 94 4.38 -11.39 5.28
CA VAL A 94 4.10 -10.02 4.80
C VAL A 94 4.29 -8.98 5.92
N ALA A 95 3.89 -9.31 7.15
CA ALA A 95 4.05 -8.44 8.30
C ALA A 95 5.53 -8.09 8.58
N GLN A 96 6.45 -9.03 8.32
CA GLN A 96 7.88 -8.79 8.49
C GLN A 96 8.40 -7.80 7.45
N ILE A 97 8.00 -7.96 6.19
CA ILE A 97 8.40 -7.06 5.09
C ILE A 97 7.89 -5.64 5.39
N ILE A 98 6.60 -5.51 5.71
CA ILE A 98 6.02 -4.21 6.08
C ILE A 98 6.75 -3.61 7.28
N GLY A 99 7.03 -4.42 8.31
CA GLY A 99 7.74 -3.95 9.50
C GLY A 99 9.15 -3.43 9.23
N GLN A 100 9.85 -4.00 8.24
CA GLN A 100 11.17 -3.53 7.83
C GLN A 100 11.10 -2.21 7.04
N ASP A 101 10.11 -2.07 6.17
CA ASP A 101 10.03 -0.94 5.24
C ASP A 101 9.29 0.27 5.83
N ILE A 102 8.36 0.06 6.77
CA ILE A 102 7.51 1.12 7.33
C ILE A 102 8.33 2.23 7.98
N TRP A 103 9.45 1.90 8.61
CA TRP A 103 10.32 2.89 9.24
C TRP A 103 10.92 3.86 8.21
N TRP A 104 11.38 3.35 7.07
CA TRP A 104 11.93 4.18 6.00
C TRP A 104 10.86 5.08 5.38
N SER A 105 9.64 4.56 5.18
CA SER A 105 8.52 5.38 4.70
C SER A 105 8.15 6.51 5.67
N ILE A 106 8.10 6.21 6.97
CA ILE A 106 7.81 7.20 8.01
C ILE A 106 8.93 8.26 8.08
N MET A 107 10.20 7.84 8.03
CA MET A 107 11.33 8.77 8.05
C MET A 107 11.33 9.67 6.81
N LEU A 108 11.16 9.10 5.62
CA LEU A 108 11.15 9.85 4.38
C LEU A 108 9.97 10.84 4.33
N GLY A 109 8.75 10.36 4.59
CA GLY A 109 7.55 11.19 4.61
C GLY A 109 7.60 12.24 5.71
N GLY A 110 8.05 11.87 6.91
CA GLY A 110 8.18 12.77 8.05
C GLY A 110 9.18 13.89 7.79
N VAL A 111 10.38 13.56 7.30
CA VAL A 111 11.39 14.56 6.94
C VAL A 111 10.89 15.48 5.82
N ALA A 112 10.26 14.91 4.78
CA ALA A 112 9.69 15.70 3.70
C ALA A 112 8.61 16.68 4.19
N VAL A 113 7.72 16.25 5.09
CA VAL A 113 6.70 17.12 5.69
C VAL A 113 7.33 18.23 6.53
N ILE A 114 8.31 17.90 7.38
CA ILE A 114 8.99 18.88 8.24
C ILE A 114 9.71 19.93 7.38
N LEU A 115 10.52 19.48 6.42
CA LEU A 115 11.27 20.40 5.54
C LEU A 115 10.32 21.22 4.67
N GLY A 116 9.31 20.57 4.07
CA GLY A 116 8.29 21.24 3.27
C GLY A 116 7.53 22.30 4.06
N PHE A 117 7.17 22.00 5.31
CA PHE A 117 6.53 22.95 6.22
C PHE A 117 7.45 24.14 6.52
N ILE A 118 8.69 23.88 6.93
CA ILE A 118 9.65 24.94 7.29
C ILE A 118 9.92 25.85 6.08
N ILE A 119 10.28 25.27 4.94
CA ILE A 119 10.60 26.00 3.72
C ILE A 119 9.36 26.75 3.21
N GLY A 120 8.22 26.07 3.13
CA GLY A 120 6.96 26.65 2.65
C GLY A 120 6.49 27.81 3.52
N CYS A 121 6.53 27.68 4.84
CA CYS A 121 6.20 28.76 5.76
C CYS A 121 7.18 29.94 5.63
N PHE A 122 8.48 29.67 5.55
CA PHE A 122 9.49 30.74 5.44
C PHE A 122 9.34 31.54 4.14
N LEU A 123 9.22 30.85 3.00
CA LEU A 123 8.97 31.50 1.70
C LEU A 123 7.64 32.26 1.70
N GLY A 124 6.59 31.67 2.30
CA GLY A 124 5.29 32.33 2.46
C GLY A 124 5.36 33.62 3.28
N ILE A 125 6.12 33.63 4.38
CA ILE A 125 6.35 34.83 5.20
C ILE A 125 7.08 35.91 4.40
N ILE A 126 8.13 35.55 3.66
CA ILE A 126 8.90 36.51 2.84
C ILE A 126 8.01 37.17 1.78
N VAL A 127 7.22 36.37 1.06
CA VAL A 127 6.29 36.86 0.04
C VAL A 127 5.24 37.78 0.67
N ALA A 128 4.67 37.39 1.81
CA ALA A 128 3.67 38.20 2.52
C ALA A 128 4.24 39.55 2.99
N TRP A 129 5.48 39.59 3.48
CA TRP A 129 6.11 40.82 3.95
C TRP A 129 6.56 41.74 2.80
N LYS A 130 7.02 41.17 1.69
CA LYS A 130 7.42 41.90 0.47
C LYS A 130 6.35 41.90 -0.61
N ARG A 131 5.08 41.98 -0.22
CA ARG A 131 3.94 41.95 -1.14
C ARG A 131 4.03 43.04 -2.20
N GLY A 132 3.78 42.68 -3.47
CA GLY A 132 3.88 43.61 -4.60
C GLY A 132 5.31 43.91 -5.06
N SER A 133 6.33 43.31 -4.45
CA SER A 133 7.73 43.41 -4.92
C SER A 133 8.03 42.41 -6.05
N ALA A 134 9.19 42.54 -6.67
CA ALA A 134 9.70 41.56 -7.64
C ALA A 134 9.82 40.14 -7.05
N VAL A 135 10.02 40.01 -5.74
CA VAL A 135 10.06 38.69 -5.07
C VAL A 135 8.70 38.02 -5.12
N ASP A 136 7.63 38.75 -4.80
CA ASP A 136 6.25 38.24 -4.88
C ASP A 136 5.88 37.89 -6.34
N ALA A 137 6.23 38.78 -7.29
CA ALA A 137 5.94 38.60 -8.71
C ALA A 137 6.57 37.33 -9.34
N VAL A 138 7.69 36.83 -8.79
CA VAL A 138 8.37 35.62 -9.28
C VAL A 138 8.02 34.40 -8.45
N LEU A 139 8.06 34.51 -7.12
CA LEU A 139 7.95 33.36 -6.23
C LEU A 139 6.52 32.82 -6.17
N SER A 140 5.50 33.69 -6.18
CA SER A 140 4.09 33.28 -6.09
C SER A 140 3.64 32.45 -7.30
N PRO A 141 3.91 32.84 -8.56
CA PRO A 141 3.62 32.00 -9.71
C PRO A 141 4.44 30.71 -9.73
N ALA A 142 5.72 30.75 -9.34
CA ALA A 142 6.57 29.57 -9.29
C ALA A 142 6.05 28.52 -8.29
N MET A 143 5.62 28.94 -7.10
CA MET A 143 5.02 28.04 -6.10
C MET A 143 3.70 27.45 -6.59
N ASN A 144 2.85 28.25 -7.24
CA ASN A 144 1.61 27.74 -7.84
C ASN A 144 1.90 26.73 -8.94
N PHE A 145 2.89 27.00 -9.80
CA PHE A 145 3.32 26.07 -10.82
C PHE A 145 3.82 24.75 -10.23
N LEU A 146 4.69 24.80 -9.22
CA LEU A 146 5.18 23.60 -8.53
C LEU A 146 4.03 22.82 -7.88
N SER A 147 3.03 23.50 -7.32
CA SER A 147 1.85 22.84 -6.72
C SER A 147 0.95 22.14 -7.74
N ALA A 148 1.05 22.52 -9.01
CA ALA A 148 0.29 21.92 -10.10
C ALA A 148 0.99 20.69 -10.70
N ILE A 149 2.25 20.43 -10.35
CA ILE A 149 2.96 19.23 -10.79
C ILE A 149 2.30 18.01 -10.12
N PRO A 150 1.73 17.06 -10.89
CA PRO A 150 1.17 15.85 -10.31
C PRO A 150 2.28 15.06 -9.60
N TYR A 151 1.99 14.60 -8.39
CA TYR A 151 2.91 13.74 -7.63
C TYR A 151 2.79 12.29 -8.09
N PHE A 152 3.21 11.96 -9.31
CA PHE A 152 3.27 10.58 -9.82
C PHE A 152 4.41 10.42 -10.83
#